data_AF-X0T6E0-F1
#
_entry.id   AF-X0T6E0-F1
#
_cell.length_a   1.000
_cell.length_b   1.000
_cell.length_c   1.000
_cell.angle_alpha   90.00
_cell.angle_beta   90.00
_cell.angle_gamma   90.00
#
_symmetry.space_group_name_H-M   'P 1'
#
loop_
_entity.id
_entity.type
_entity.pdbx_description
1 polymer ?
#
loop_
_entity_poly.entity_id
_entity_poly.type
_entity_poly.pdbx_seq_one_letter_code
_entity_poly.pdbx_strand_id
1 'polypeptide(L)'
;ITGAIELMVVDIQCIMQALAPLADQFHTKLITTSPHAYIEGADRVDFDEHRALEIAREIVRMGIDNFPNRKETHIPKEVSRLVAGFSHEYINYALGGFYRGSFRPLNDAVIQGRLRGVAGVVGCNNARTCHDYSHEYIVRELIKNDVLVAMTGCGAIAAAKYGLLSPEAAKYAGPGLREICETVGIPPVLHVGSCVDNARILTVLSQMATEGGLGEDIADLPGVGFAPEWMSEKAISIASYFVGSGVYTIMGSDSPLANSPVVDRFISEGWE
;
A
#
# COMPACT_ATOMS: atom_id res chain seq x y z
N ILE A 1 -4.55 -6.47 21.75
CA ILE A 1 -3.45 -7.45 21.47
C ILE A 1 -4.04 -8.84 21.62
N THR A 2 -3.69 -9.81 20.76
CA THR A 2 -4.43 -11.08 20.64
C THR A 2 -3.98 -12.19 21.58
N GLY A 3 -2.73 -12.18 22.03
CA GLY A 3 -2.13 -13.28 22.80
C GLY A 3 -1.98 -14.60 22.03
N ALA A 4 -2.21 -14.61 20.72
CA ALA A 4 -2.27 -15.80 19.88
C ALA A 4 -1.13 -15.90 18.85
N ILE A 5 -0.03 -15.16 19.06
CA ILE A 5 1.13 -15.14 18.18
C ILE A 5 2.23 -15.97 18.83
N GLU A 6 2.58 -17.13 18.27
CA GLU A 6 3.68 -17.96 18.80
C GLU A 6 5.04 -17.35 18.52
N LEU A 7 5.19 -16.82 17.31
CA LEU A 7 6.46 -16.31 16.82
C LEU A 7 6.20 -15.18 15.83
N MET A 8 6.92 -14.09 16.00
CA MET A 8 6.99 -12.99 15.05
C MET A 8 8.41 -12.92 14.51
N VAL A 9 8.58 -13.30 13.25
CA VAL A 9 9.85 -13.15 12.53
C VAL A 9 9.87 -11.79 11.86
N VAL A 10 10.95 -11.05 12.05
CA VAL A 10 11.14 -9.70 11.51
C VAL A 10 12.51 -9.56 10.88
N ASP A 11 12.60 -8.77 9.82
CA ASP A 11 13.82 -8.50 9.06
C ASP A 11 14.30 -7.05 9.29
N ILE A 12 13.86 -6.09 8.48
CA ILE A 12 14.32 -4.70 8.49
C ILE A 12 13.16 -3.74 8.32
N GLN A 13 13.35 -2.53 8.86
CA GLN A 13 12.51 -1.34 8.65
C GLN A 13 11.06 -1.46 9.16
N CYS A 14 10.52 -0.35 9.68
CA CYS A 14 9.13 -0.28 10.18
C CYS A 14 8.79 -1.27 11.32
N ILE A 15 9.80 -1.89 11.94
CA ILE A 15 9.64 -2.76 13.11
C ILE A 15 9.83 -1.92 14.37
N MET A 16 8.81 -1.83 15.21
CA MET A 16 8.88 -1.04 16.43
C MET A 16 9.73 -1.75 17.48
N GLN A 17 10.74 -1.07 18.02
CA GLN A 17 11.60 -1.59 19.10
C GLN A 17 10.79 -2.01 20.34
N ALA A 18 9.64 -1.37 20.56
CA ALA A 18 8.69 -1.72 21.64
C ALA A 18 8.08 -3.12 21.51
N LEU A 19 8.28 -3.84 20.40
CA LEU A 19 7.82 -5.22 20.25
C LEU A 19 8.52 -6.19 21.19
N ALA A 20 9.80 -5.98 21.52
CA ALA A 20 10.53 -6.87 22.43
C ALA A 20 9.94 -6.88 23.85
N PRO A 21 9.83 -5.74 24.57
CA PRO A 21 9.22 -5.73 25.89
C PRO A 21 7.73 -6.11 25.88
N LEU A 22 7.03 -5.92 24.75
CA LEU A 22 5.65 -6.40 24.58
C LEU A 22 5.60 -7.93 24.46
N ALA A 23 6.51 -8.53 23.68
CA ALA A 23 6.59 -9.98 23.50
C ALA A 23 6.89 -10.70 24.83
N ASP A 24 7.73 -10.12 25.69
CA ASP A 24 8.04 -10.62 27.05
C ASP A 24 6.82 -10.75 27.96
N GLN A 25 5.72 -10.03 27.68
CA GLN A 25 4.47 -10.15 28.43
C GLN A 25 3.63 -11.37 28.00
N PHE A 26 4.02 -12.06 26.92
CA PHE A 26 3.33 -13.21 26.35
C PHE A 26 4.31 -14.39 26.17
N HIS A 27 3.85 -15.48 25.57
CA HIS A 27 4.74 -16.57 25.13
C HIS A 27 5.44 -16.25 23.80
N THR A 28 5.01 -15.20 23.09
CA THR A 28 5.48 -14.83 21.76
C THR A 28 7.01 -14.75 21.68
N LYS A 29 7.61 -15.46 20.73
CA LYS A 29 9.02 -15.29 20.38
C LYS A 29 9.19 -14.21 19.32
N LEU A 30 9.93 -13.15 19.62
CA LEU A 30 10.34 -12.16 18.61
C LEU A 30 11.70 -12.56 18.05
N ILE A 31 11.77 -12.83 16.74
CA ILE A 31 13.01 -13.26 16.05
C ILE A 31 13.46 -12.17 15.09
N THR A 32 14.68 -11.65 15.25
CA THR A 32 15.34 -10.82 14.23
C THR A 32 16.22 -11.67 13.32
N THR A 33 16.18 -11.39 12.02
CA THR A 33 16.91 -12.18 11.01
C THR A 33 18.00 -11.41 10.28
N SER A 34 17.89 -10.09 10.20
CA SER A 34 18.83 -9.26 9.46
C SER A 34 20.04 -8.89 10.32
N PRO A 35 21.26 -8.97 9.77
CA PRO A 35 22.46 -8.52 10.48
C PRO A 35 22.53 -7.00 10.68
N HIS A 36 21.61 -6.25 10.07
CA HIS A 36 21.57 -4.78 10.12
C HIS A 36 20.48 -4.23 11.05
N ALA A 37 19.60 -5.07 11.57
CA ALA A 37 18.43 -4.64 12.33
C ALA A 37 18.17 -5.53 13.55
N TYR A 38 19.03 -5.39 14.56
CA TYR A 38 18.84 -6.07 15.84
C TYR A 38 17.88 -5.29 16.75
N ILE A 39 17.16 -6.03 17.58
CA ILE A 39 16.29 -5.52 18.64
C ILE A 39 16.78 -6.16 19.92
N GLU A 40 17.15 -5.34 20.91
CA GLU A 40 17.56 -5.85 22.22
C GLU A 40 16.40 -6.60 22.89
N GLY A 41 16.69 -7.78 23.43
CA GLY A 41 15.68 -8.68 24.02
C GLY A 41 14.99 -9.62 23.03
N ALA A 42 15.18 -9.46 21.71
CA ALA A 42 14.71 -10.42 20.72
C ALA A 42 15.69 -11.59 20.56
N ASP A 43 15.15 -12.78 20.27
CA ASP A 43 15.96 -13.92 19.80
C ASP A 43 16.54 -13.56 18.41
N ARG A 44 17.72 -14.08 18.09
CA ARG A 44 18.40 -13.81 16.81
C ARG A 44 18.63 -15.10 16.04
N VAL A 45 18.19 -15.12 14.79
CA VAL A 45 18.44 -16.21 13.84
C VAL A 45 18.92 -15.60 12.54
N ASP A 46 20.24 -15.53 12.34
CA ASP A 46 20.84 -14.94 11.13
C ASP A 46 20.36 -15.69 9.89
N PHE A 47 19.75 -14.97 8.95
CA PHE A 47 19.23 -15.55 7.73
C PHE A 47 20.27 -15.49 6.61
N ASP A 48 20.95 -16.61 6.39
CA ASP A 48 21.82 -16.86 5.23
C ASP A 48 21.00 -17.39 4.06
N GLU A 49 20.97 -16.65 2.96
CA GLU A 49 20.19 -16.99 1.76
C GLU A 49 20.62 -18.33 1.15
N HIS A 50 21.89 -18.75 1.32
CA HIS A 50 22.36 -20.06 0.86
C HIS A 50 21.75 -21.23 1.64
N ARG A 51 21.22 -20.96 2.85
CA ARG A 51 20.56 -21.92 3.74
C ARG A 51 19.10 -21.56 4.01
N ALA A 52 18.50 -20.70 3.19
CA ALA A 52 17.17 -20.11 3.41
C ALA A 52 16.09 -21.14 3.81
N LEU A 53 15.99 -22.26 3.10
CA LEU A 53 14.96 -23.28 3.36
C LEU A 53 15.20 -24.02 4.69
N GLU A 54 16.45 -24.22 5.07
CA GLU A 54 16.82 -24.85 6.35
C GLU A 54 16.43 -23.92 7.51
N ILE A 55 16.85 -22.66 7.43
CA ILE A 55 16.59 -21.63 8.45
C ILE A 55 15.08 -21.35 8.56
N ALA A 56 14.36 -21.28 7.44
CA ALA A 56 12.91 -21.11 7.46
C ALA A 56 12.21 -22.28 8.18
N ARG A 57 12.65 -23.52 7.98
CA ARG A 57 12.12 -24.69 8.70
C ARG A 57 12.43 -24.63 10.19
N GLU A 58 13.62 -24.16 10.56
CA GLU A 58 14.00 -23.95 11.96
C GLU A 58 13.08 -22.92 12.63
N ILE A 59 12.91 -21.74 12.05
CA ILE A 59 12.03 -20.69 12.58
C ILE A 59 10.59 -21.18 12.72
N VAL A 60 10.06 -21.90 11.71
CA VAL A 60 8.71 -22.48 11.79
C VAL A 60 8.61 -23.52 12.91
N ARG A 61 9.61 -24.39 13.08
CA ARG A 61 9.65 -25.36 14.20
C ARG A 61 9.69 -24.65 15.54
N MET A 62 10.47 -23.59 15.71
CA MET A 62 10.48 -22.78 16.94
C MET A 62 9.07 -22.26 17.27
N GLY A 63 8.30 -21.82 16.26
CA GLY A 63 6.91 -21.40 16.45
C GLY A 63 5.99 -22.57 16.86
N ILE A 64 6.13 -23.73 16.20
CA ILE A 64 5.36 -24.95 16.53
C ILE A 64 5.66 -25.40 17.96
N ASP A 65 6.94 -25.47 18.34
CA ASP A 65 7.39 -25.90 19.67
C ASP A 65 6.97 -24.91 20.77
N ASN A 66 6.73 -23.65 20.40
CA ASN A 66 6.24 -22.63 21.31
C ASN A 66 4.71 -22.61 21.47
N PHE A 67 3.96 -23.26 20.57
CA PHE A 67 2.49 -23.32 20.62
C PHE A 67 1.93 -23.86 21.96
N PRO A 68 2.50 -24.90 22.60
CA PRO A 68 2.04 -25.36 23.92
C PRO A 68 2.17 -24.32 25.04
N ASN A 69 3.01 -23.29 24.88
CA ASN A 69 3.20 -22.23 25.87
C ASN A 69 2.12 -21.13 25.77
N ARG A 70 1.25 -21.19 24.76
CA ARG A 70 0.16 -20.23 24.56
C ARG A 70 -0.77 -20.20 25.77
N LYS A 71 -1.07 -18.98 26.24
CA LYS A 71 -1.99 -18.72 27.36
C LYS A 71 -3.34 -18.21 26.83
N GLU A 72 -4.03 -17.39 27.64
CA GLU A 72 -5.29 -16.78 27.27
C GLU A 72 -5.15 -15.92 26.00
N THR A 73 -6.13 -16.06 25.11
CA THR A 73 -6.16 -15.35 23.82
C THR A 73 -7.44 -14.54 23.67
N HIS A 74 -7.32 -13.38 23.03
CA HIS A 74 -8.44 -12.54 22.64
C HIS A 74 -8.34 -12.19 21.15
N ILE A 75 -8.86 -13.04 20.28
CA ILE A 75 -8.82 -12.87 18.82
C ILE A 75 -10.10 -12.14 18.36
N PRO A 76 -10.01 -10.92 17.81
CA PRO A 76 -11.15 -10.23 17.21
C PRO A 76 -11.81 -11.06 16.10
N LYS A 77 -13.13 -10.91 15.92
CA LYS A 77 -13.90 -11.68 14.91
C LYS A 77 -13.97 -10.97 13.56
N GLU A 78 -13.55 -9.72 13.52
CA GLU A 78 -13.56 -8.84 12.37
C GLU A 78 -12.57 -9.34 11.32
N VAL A 79 -13.09 -9.84 10.21
CA VAL A 79 -12.30 -10.32 9.07
C VAL A 79 -12.90 -9.74 7.80
N SER A 80 -12.06 -9.11 6.99
CA SER A 80 -12.43 -8.57 5.69
C SER A 80 -11.79 -9.40 4.58
N ARG A 81 -12.57 -9.72 3.55
CA ARG A 81 -12.07 -10.36 2.34
C ARG A 81 -11.45 -9.32 1.43
N LEU A 82 -10.43 -9.70 0.67
CA LEU A 82 -9.77 -8.84 -0.30
C LEU A 82 -9.34 -9.65 -1.52
N VAL A 83 -9.25 -8.97 -2.65
CA VAL A 83 -8.57 -9.45 -3.85
C VAL A 83 -7.35 -8.55 -4.05
N ALA A 84 -6.17 -9.15 -4.11
CA ALA A 84 -4.89 -8.46 -4.29
C ALA A 84 -4.12 -9.05 -5.46
N GLY A 85 -2.92 -8.53 -5.71
CA GLY A 85 -2.05 -9.00 -6.80
C GLY A 85 -2.32 -8.28 -8.12
N PHE A 86 -2.82 -7.04 -8.09
CA PHE A 86 -3.00 -6.20 -9.26
C PHE A 86 -1.66 -5.58 -9.69
N SER A 87 -0.76 -6.42 -10.18
CA SER A 87 0.47 -5.97 -10.83
C SER A 87 0.14 -5.24 -12.13
N HIS A 88 1.05 -4.44 -12.68
CA HIS A 88 0.82 -3.75 -13.95
C HIS A 88 0.57 -4.75 -15.10
N GLU A 89 1.22 -5.92 -15.06
CA GLU A 89 1.00 -7.03 -15.99
C GLU A 89 -0.42 -7.61 -15.85
N TYR A 90 -0.90 -7.82 -14.60
CA TYR A 90 -2.23 -8.34 -14.36
C TYR A 90 -3.33 -7.32 -14.71
N ILE A 91 -3.10 -6.03 -14.45
CA ILE A 91 -4.02 -4.95 -14.86
C ILE A 91 -4.18 -4.97 -16.38
N ASN A 92 -3.08 -5.05 -17.13
CA ASN A 92 -3.13 -5.15 -18.59
C ASN A 92 -3.89 -6.39 -19.06
N TYR A 93 -3.67 -7.54 -18.41
CA TYR A 93 -4.43 -8.75 -18.67
C TYR A 93 -5.93 -8.61 -18.35
N ALA A 94 -6.30 -7.95 -17.24
CA ALA A 94 -7.68 -7.75 -16.85
C ALA A 94 -8.45 -6.88 -17.87
N LEU A 95 -7.77 -5.94 -18.53
CA LEU A 95 -8.39 -5.03 -19.49
C LEU A 95 -8.61 -5.64 -20.89
N GLY A 96 -7.83 -6.63 -21.30
CA GLY A 96 -7.89 -7.16 -22.68
C GLY A 96 -7.50 -8.62 -22.87
N GLY A 97 -7.27 -9.36 -21.79
CA GLY A 97 -6.77 -10.72 -21.80
C GLY A 97 -5.36 -10.83 -22.39
N PHE A 98 -4.97 -12.04 -22.76
CA PHE A 98 -3.61 -12.33 -23.27
C PHE A 98 -3.34 -11.71 -24.65
N TYR A 99 -4.36 -11.64 -25.51
CA TYR A 99 -4.19 -11.27 -26.92
C TYR A 99 -4.50 -9.81 -27.25
N ARG A 100 -5.23 -9.11 -26.38
CA ARG A 100 -5.65 -7.71 -26.60
C ARG A 100 -5.37 -6.83 -25.38
N GLY A 101 -4.47 -7.25 -24.49
CA GLY A 101 -4.07 -6.46 -23.32
C GLY A 101 -3.47 -5.14 -23.76
N SER A 102 -4.16 -4.05 -23.46
CA SER A 102 -3.65 -2.68 -23.57
C SER A 102 -4.29 -1.80 -22.52
N PHE A 103 -3.75 -0.58 -22.33
CA PHE A 103 -4.34 0.41 -21.42
C PHE A 103 -5.43 1.24 -22.09
N ARG A 104 -5.72 0.97 -23.38
CA ARG A 104 -6.74 1.68 -24.14
C ARG A 104 -8.11 1.70 -23.45
N PRO A 105 -8.63 0.58 -22.89
CA PRO A 105 -9.93 0.60 -22.22
C PRO A 105 -9.96 1.52 -21.00
N LEU A 106 -8.84 1.61 -20.26
CA LEU A 106 -8.71 2.51 -19.12
C LEU A 106 -8.67 3.97 -19.59
N ASN A 107 -7.85 4.30 -20.59
CA ASN A 107 -7.77 5.65 -21.14
C ASN A 107 -9.11 6.09 -21.72
N ASP A 108 -9.80 5.21 -22.46
CA ASP A 108 -11.12 5.50 -23.03
C ASP A 108 -12.17 5.76 -21.96
N ALA A 109 -12.12 5.05 -20.83
CA ALA A 109 -13.02 5.31 -19.72
C ALA A 109 -12.82 6.73 -19.14
N VAL A 110 -11.58 7.20 -19.07
CA VAL A 110 -11.24 8.57 -18.66
C VAL A 110 -11.68 9.60 -19.71
N ILE A 111 -11.35 9.38 -20.99
CA ILE A 111 -11.70 10.28 -22.10
C ILE A 111 -13.22 10.45 -22.22
N GLN A 112 -13.98 9.38 -22.00
CA GLN A 112 -15.45 9.38 -22.05
C GLN A 112 -16.09 9.98 -20.78
N GLY A 113 -15.30 10.34 -19.77
CA GLY A 113 -15.78 10.87 -18.50
C GLY A 113 -16.46 9.83 -17.60
N ARG A 114 -16.32 8.53 -17.90
CA ARG A 114 -16.78 7.45 -17.01
C ARG A 114 -15.89 7.34 -15.78
N LEU A 115 -14.60 7.59 -15.94
CA LEU A 115 -13.67 7.83 -14.85
C LEU A 115 -13.26 9.31 -14.87
N ARG A 116 -13.22 9.93 -13.68
CA ARG A 116 -12.61 11.26 -13.54
C ARG A 116 -11.10 11.24 -13.67
N GLY A 117 -10.49 10.10 -13.37
CA GLY A 117 -9.05 9.92 -13.35
C GLY A 117 -8.63 8.72 -12.51
N VAL A 118 -7.37 8.72 -12.12
CA VAL A 118 -6.76 7.68 -11.29
C VAL A 118 -6.07 8.28 -10.07
N ALA A 119 -5.98 7.54 -8.97
CA ALA A 119 -5.28 7.99 -7.78
C ALA A 119 -4.41 6.89 -7.17
N GLY A 120 -3.20 7.24 -6.74
CA GLY A 120 -2.34 6.39 -5.93
C GLY A 120 -2.43 6.80 -4.46
N VAL A 121 -3.06 6.00 -3.60
CA VAL A 121 -3.11 6.27 -2.15
C VAL A 121 -2.16 5.32 -1.43
N VAL A 122 -1.03 5.87 -0.96
CA VAL A 122 0.13 5.12 -0.47
C VAL A 122 0.52 5.58 0.93
N GLY A 123 1.57 4.99 1.49
CA GLY A 123 2.21 5.47 2.72
C GLY A 123 2.01 4.57 3.93
N CYS A 124 2.30 5.15 5.10
CA CYS A 124 2.34 4.49 6.40
C CYS A 124 1.06 4.77 7.20
N ASN A 125 1.06 4.45 8.49
CA ASN A 125 0.20 5.10 9.48
C ASN A 125 1.05 6.05 10.34
N ASN A 126 0.43 7.10 10.88
CA ASN A 126 1.07 8.09 11.74
C ASN A 126 0.28 8.23 13.04
N ALA A 127 0.94 8.07 14.19
CA ALA A 127 0.29 8.14 15.50
C ALA A 127 -0.27 9.54 15.86
N ARG A 128 0.05 10.57 15.07
CA ARG A 128 -0.52 11.93 15.22
C ARG A 128 -1.95 12.04 14.67
N THR A 129 -2.38 11.08 13.85
CA THR A 129 -3.72 11.04 13.27
C THR A 129 -4.49 9.82 13.77
N CYS A 130 -5.82 9.83 13.64
CA CYS A 130 -6.61 8.64 13.93
C CYS A 130 -6.21 7.51 12.97
N HIS A 131 -5.89 6.34 13.53
CA HIS A 131 -5.37 5.19 12.79
C HIS A 131 -6.28 4.81 11.62
N ASP A 132 -5.74 4.81 10.40
CA ASP A 132 -6.40 4.53 9.12
C ASP A 132 -7.48 5.51 8.65
N TYR A 133 -7.89 6.49 9.47
CA TYR A 133 -9.02 7.37 9.15
C TYR A 133 -8.80 8.12 7.84
N SER A 134 -7.61 8.69 7.64
CA SER A 134 -7.34 9.52 6.46
C SER A 134 -7.25 8.65 5.20
N HIS A 135 -6.66 7.46 5.30
CA HIS A 135 -6.65 6.48 4.21
C HIS A 135 -8.08 6.09 3.81
N GLU A 136 -8.90 5.69 4.78
CA GLU A 136 -10.27 5.25 4.51
C GLU A 136 -11.11 6.38 3.91
N TYR A 137 -11.08 7.56 4.53
CA TYR A 137 -11.86 8.72 4.10
C TYR A 137 -11.53 9.13 2.66
N ILE A 138 -10.24 9.30 2.35
CA ILE A 138 -9.79 9.72 1.02
C ILE A 138 -10.19 8.68 -0.03
N VAL A 139 -9.94 7.40 0.24
CA VAL A 139 -10.27 6.32 -0.72
C VAL A 139 -11.77 6.27 -0.99
N ARG A 140 -12.62 6.38 0.04
CA ARG A 140 -14.07 6.39 -0.13
C ARG A 140 -14.56 7.57 -0.95
N GLU A 141 -14.04 8.78 -0.67
CA GLU A 141 -14.43 9.94 -1.45
C GLU A 141 -13.95 9.85 -2.89
N LEU A 142 -12.74 9.33 -3.15
CA LEU A 142 -12.24 9.12 -4.52
C LEU A 142 -13.12 8.14 -5.31
N ILE A 143 -13.37 6.93 -4.78
CA ILE A 143 -14.15 5.92 -5.52
C ILE A 143 -15.61 6.35 -5.74
N LYS A 144 -16.22 7.02 -4.74
CA LYS A 144 -17.56 7.60 -4.85
C LYS A 144 -17.65 8.65 -5.96
N ASN A 145 -16.52 9.30 -6.24
CA ASN A 145 -16.36 10.31 -7.26
C ASN A 145 -15.74 9.76 -8.56
N ASP A 146 -15.96 8.50 -8.89
CA ASP A 146 -15.53 7.86 -10.14
C ASP A 146 -14.01 7.94 -10.40
N VAL A 147 -13.20 7.87 -9.34
CA VAL A 147 -11.74 7.78 -9.43
C VAL A 147 -11.28 6.36 -9.10
N LEU A 148 -10.57 5.72 -10.04
CA LEU A 148 -9.98 4.41 -9.79
C LEU A 148 -8.76 4.55 -8.88
N VAL A 149 -8.72 3.78 -7.79
CA VAL A 149 -7.65 3.92 -6.79
C VAL A 149 -6.69 2.73 -6.84
N ALA A 150 -5.38 3.01 -6.90
CA ALA A 150 -4.31 2.06 -6.67
C ALA A 150 -3.71 2.29 -5.27
N MET A 151 -3.45 1.23 -4.51
CA MET A 151 -2.86 1.32 -3.18
C MET A 151 -1.71 0.34 -2.99
N THR A 152 -0.74 0.74 -2.17
CA THR A 152 0.37 -0.09 -1.73
C THR A 152 0.61 0.04 -0.23
N GLY A 153 1.43 -0.84 0.33
CA GLY A 153 1.98 -0.69 1.68
C GLY A 153 0.91 -0.67 2.78
N CYS A 154 1.13 0.16 3.81
CA CYS A 154 0.22 0.21 4.97
C CYS A 154 -1.14 0.80 4.60
N GLY A 155 -1.20 1.75 3.66
CA GLY A 155 -2.46 2.27 3.13
C GLY A 155 -3.34 1.16 2.54
N ALA A 156 -2.75 0.23 1.78
CA ALA A 156 -3.50 -0.91 1.25
C ALA A 156 -4.03 -1.83 2.36
N ILE A 157 -3.27 -2.01 3.46
CA ILE A 157 -3.73 -2.76 4.65
C ILE A 157 -4.90 -2.04 5.33
N ALA A 158 -4.86 -0.71 5.43
CA ALA A 158 -5.97 0.09 5.94
C ALA A 158 -7.24 -0.17 5.11
N ALA A 159 -7.17 -0.01 3.79
CA ALA A 159 -8.28 -0.28 2.89
C ALA A 159 -8.78 -1.75 2.95
N ALA A 160 -7.86 -2.71 3.12
CA ALA A 160 -8.20 -4.12 3.29
C ALA A 160 -9.08 -4.35 4.53
N LYS A 161 -8.71 -3.75 5.67
CA LYS A 161 -9.46 -3.89 6.93
C LYS A 161 -10.90 -3.38 6.80
N TYR A 162 -11.11 -2.31 6.04
CA TYR A 162 -12.46 -1.76 5.76
C TYR A 162 -13.19 -2.41 4.57
N GLY A 163 -12.63 -3.49 4.00
CA GLY A 163 -13.25 -4.26 2.92
C GLY A 163 -13.25 -3.55 1.56
N LEU A 164 -12.45 -2.50 1.37
CA LEU A 164 -12.43 -1.68 0.16
C LEU A 164 -11.70 -2.37 -1.01
N LEU A 165 -10.86 -3.36 -0.71
CA LEU A 165 -10.16 -4.20 -1.71
C LEU A 165 -10.99 -5.42 -2.16
N SER A 166 -12.29 -5.44 -1.88
CA SER A 166 -13.20 -6.51 -2.31
C SER A 166 -14.02 -6.06 -3.53
N PRO A 167 -14.35 -6.95 -4.49
CA PRO A 167 -15.25 -6.59 -5.60
C PRO A 167 -16.59 -6.02 -5.13
N GLU A 168 -17.09 -6.47 -3.98
CA GLU A 168 -18.31 -5.96 -3.34
C GLU A 168 -18.21 -4.49 -2.93
N ALA A 169 -17.01 -3.92 -2.83
CA ALA A 169 -16.80 -2.49 -2.59
C ALA A 169 -17.25 -1.61 -3.77
N ALA A 170 -17.52 -2.17 -4.96
CA ALA A 170 -18.08 -1.44 -6.09
C ALA A 170 -19.40 -0.72 -5.75
N LYS A 171 -20.14 -1.18 -4.73
CA LYS A 171 -21.34 -0.48 -4.21
C LYS A 171 -21.06 0.91 -3.62
N TYR A 172 -19.80 1.20 -3.24
CA TYR A 172 -19.35 2.49 -2.75
C TYR A 172 -18.84 3.40 -3.87
N ALA A 173 -18.60 2.85 -5.06
CA ALA A 173 -18.10 3.60 -6.19
C ALA A 173 -19.22 4.42 -6.84
N GLY A 174 -18.83 5.51 -7.51
CA GLY A 174 -19.70 6.26 -8.40
C GLY A 174 -20.17 5.39 -9.58
N PRO A 175 -21.20 5.83 -10.32
CA PRO A 175 -21.84 5.02 -11.36
C PRO A 175 -20.87 4.57 -12.47
N GLY A 176 -19.93 5.42 -12.88
CA GLY A 176 -19.00 5.12 -13.96
C GLY A 176 -17.93 4.12 -13.54
N LEU A 177 -17.29 4.33 -12.38
CA LEU A 177 -16.34 3.38 -11.83
C LEU A 177 -17.01 2.04 -11.49
N ARG A 178 -18.22 2.08 -10.94
CA ARG A 178 -18.98 0.87 -10.59
C ARG A 178 -19.26 0.01 -11.82
N GLU A 179 -19.72 0.60 -12.91
CA GLU A 179 -19.98 -0.12 -14.17
C GLU A 179 -18.72 -0.86 -14.65
N ILE A 180 -17.57 -0.18 -14.61
CA ILE A 180 -16.27 -0.75 -15.01
C ILE A 180 -15.88 -1.90 -14.08
N CYS A 181 -15.96 -1.70 -12.77
CA CYS A 181 -15.65 -2.72 -11.77
C CYS A 181 -16.50 -3.98 -11.92
N GLU A 182 -17.82 -3.82 -12.11
CA GLU A 182 -18.75 -4.93 -12.29
C GLU A 182 -18.54 -5.65 -13.64
N THR A 183 -18.17 -4.92 -14.70
CA THR A 183 -17.91 -5.49 -16.03
C THR A 183 -16.60 -6.28 -16.08
N VAL A 184 -15.53 -5.73 -15.52
CA VAL A 184 -14.19 -6.36 -15.53
C VAL A 184 -14.07 -7.40 -14.42
N GLY A 185 -14.85 -7.28 -13.34
CA GLY A 185 -14.78 -8.16 -12.18
C GLY A 185 -13.66 -7.79 -11.21
N ILE A 186 -13.39 -6.49 -11.04
CA ILE A 186 -12.30 -5.96 -10.19
C ILE A 186 -12.85 -5.06 -9.07
N PRO A 187 -12.15 -4.96 -7.92
CA PRO A 187 -12.48 -3.98 -6.90
C PRO A 187 -12.23 -2.54 -7.40
N PRO A 188 -12.92 -1.52 -6.86
CA PRO A 188 -12.65 -0.11 -7.17
C PRO A 188 -11.33 0.40 -6.57
N VAL A 189 -10.73 -0.39 -5.68
CA VAL A 189 -9.42 -0.13 -5.07
C VAL A 189 -8.52 -1.32 -5.35
N LEU A 190 -7.45 -1.09 -6.10
CA LEU A 190 -6.52 -2.11 -6.56
C LEU A 190 -5.31 -2.19 -5.64
N HIS A 191 -5.06 -3.36 -5.06
CA HIS A 191 -3.84 -3.60 -4.28
C HIS A 191 -2.67 -3.94 -5.22
N VAL A 192 -1.76 -2.98 -5.36
CA VAL A 192 -0.63 -3.04 -6.31
C VAL A 192 0.66 -3.56 -5.65
N GLY A 193 0.68 -3.74 -4.32
CA GLY A 193 1.79 -4.43 -3.64
C GLY A 193 2.32 -3.69 -2.40
N SER A 194 3.60 -3.91 -2.14
CA SER A 194 4.37 -3.30 -1.06
C SER A 194 4.83 -1.87 -1.39
N CYS A 195 5.49 -1.17 -0.46
CA CYS A 195 5.97 0.19 -0.72
C CYS A 195 6.96 0.29 -1.90
N VAL A 196 7.71 -0.77 -2.23
CA VAL A 196 8.59 -0.78 -3.42
C VAL A 196 7.81 -0.98 -4.71
N ASP A 197 6.62 -1.60 -4.64
CA ASP A 197 5.73 -1.75 -5.78
C ASP A 197 5.02 -0.45 -6.18
N ASN A 198 5.29 0.67 -5.48
CA ASN A 198 4.94 2.01 -5.99
C ASN A 198 5.58 2.29 -7.36
N ALA A 199 6.72 1.66 -7.67
CA ALA A 199 7.27 1.67 -9.03
C ALA A 199 6.29 1.13 -10.09
N ARG A 200 5.42 0.18 -9.73
CA ARG A 200 4.39 -0.35 -10.63
C ARG A 200 3.29 0.67 -10.92
N ILE A 201 2.97 1.56 -9.97
CA ILE A 201 2.04 2.67 -10.22
C ILE A 201 2.64 3.58 -11.29
N LEU A 202 3.93 3.93 -11.18
CA LEU A 202 4.61 4.71 -12.23
C LEU A 202 4.66 3.96 -13.55
N THR A 203 4.90 2.64 -13.55
CA THR A 203 4.83 1.83 -14.78
C THR A 203 3.45 1.89 -15.43
N VAL A 204 2.37 1.79 -14.65
CA VAL A 204 0.99 1.94 -15.15
C VAL A 204 0.77 3.33 -15.74
N LEU A 205 1.21 4.40 -15.06
CA LEU A 205 1.09 5.77 -15.57
C LEU A 205 1.90 5.96 -16.86
N SER A 206 3.12 5.43 -16.95
CA SER A 206 3.90 5.45 -18.19
C SER A 206 3.20 4.71 -19.32
N GLN A 207 2.56 3.58 -19.04
CA GLN A 207 1.80 2.83 -20.03
C GLN A 207 0.53 3.57 -20.47
N MET A 208 -0.16 4.25 -19.55
CA MET A 208 -1.30 5.12 -19.88
C MET A 208 -0.88 6.28 -20.78
N ALA A 209 0.24 6.96 -20.47
CA ALA A 209 0.78 8.04 -21.31
C ALA A 209 1.19 7.50 -22.70
N THR A 210 1.90 6.37 -22.74
CA THR A 210 2.34 5.74 -24.01
C THR A 210 1.17 5.28 -24.88
N GLU A 211 0.10 4.78 -24.28
CA GLU A 211 -1.13 4.41 -25.01
C GLU A 211 -1.81 5.64 -25.64
N GLY A 212 -1.62 6.83 -25.04
CA GLY A 212 -2.04 8.11 -25.57
C GLY A 212 -3.53 8.44 -25.38
N GLY A 213 -3.92 9.61 -25.89
CA GLY A 213 -5.29 10.14 -25.82
C GLY A 213 -5.63 10.92 -24.54
N LEU A 214 -4.73 10.91 -23.55
CA LEU A 214 -4.84 11.68 -22.30
C LEU A 214 -3.74 12.74 -22.15
N GLY A 215 -2.70 12.70 -22.99
CA GLY A 215 -1.50 13.50 -22.88
C GLY A 215 -0.30 12.78 -23.48
N GLU A 216 0.87 13.41 -23.43
CA GLU A 216 2.14 12.86 -23.94
C GLU A 216 3.10 12.45 -22.80
N ASP A 217 2.88 12.96 -21.58
CA ASP A 217 3.66 12.64 -20.38
C ASP A 217 2.76 12.22 -19.20
N ILE A 218 3.35 11.64 -18.15
CA ILE A 218 2.67 11.37 -16.87
C ILE A 218 2.07 12.66 -16.29
N ALA A 219 2.76 13.79 -16.44
CA ALA A 219 2.31 15.09 -15.95
C ALA A 219 0.99 15.57 -16.57
N ASP A 220 0.64 15.08 -17.76
CA ASP A 220 -0.60 15.43 -18.45
C ASP A 220 -1.78 14.55 -17.99
N LEU A 221 -1.50 13.39 -17.38
CA LEU A 221 -2.54 12.45 -16.99
C LEU A 221 -3.39 13.01 -15.84
N PRO A 222 -4.71 12.72 -15.82
CA PRO A 222 -5.57 13.05 -14.68
C PRO A 222 -5.32 12.07 -13.53
N GLY A 223 -4.12 12.13 -12.97
CA GLY A 223 -3.58 11.27 -11.93
C GLY A 223 -3.10 12.07 -10.71
N VAL A 224 -3.30 11.53 -9.51
CA VAL A 224 -2.82 12.15 -8.27
C VAL A 224 -2.28 11.12 -7.28
N GLY A 225 -1.17 11.44 -6.61
CA GLY A 225 -0.61 10.67 -5.51
C GLY A 225 -1.03 11.23 -4.15
N PHE A 226 -1.28 10.36 -3.18
CA PHE A 226 -1.56 10.71 -1.80
C PHE A 226 -0.69 9.90 -0.84
N ALA A 227 -0.13 10.56 0.16
CA ALA A 227 0.47 9.91 1.33
C ALA A 227 -0.17 10.46 2.63
N PRO A 228 -1.41 10.05 2.97
CA PRO A 228 -2.22 10.74 3.98
C PRO A 228 -1.67 10.65 5.40
N GLU A 229 -1.10 9.50 5.76
CA GLU A 229 -0.59 9.20 7.11
C GLU A 229 0.90 8.81 7.04
N TRP A 230 1.67 9.49 6.20
CA TRP A 230 3.11 9.23 6.07
C TRP A 230 3.82 9.41 7.42
N MET A 231 4.89 8.63 7.62
CA MET A 231 5.67 8.64 8.86
C MET A 231 7.16 8.40 8.61
N SER A 232 7.52 7.40 7.79
CA SER A 232 8.91 7.06 7.53
C SER A 232 9.55 7.95 6.45
N GLU A 233 10.87 8.15 6.51
CA GLU A 233 11.65 8.85 5.48
C GLU A 233 11.51 8.20 4.09
N LYS A 234 11.25 6.89 4.02
CA LYS A 234 10.94 6.21 2.75
C LYS A 234 9.74 6.83 2.03
N ALA A 235 8.73 7.29 2.78
CA ALA A 235 7.56 7.93 2.18
C ALA A 235 7.90 9.29 1.57
N ILE A 236 8.83 10.04 2.18
CA ILE A 236 9.36 11.28 1.61
C ILE A 236 10.10 10.97 0.30
N SER A 237 10.98 9.97 0.29
CA SER A 237 11.68 9.55 -0.94
C SER A 237 10.71 9.13 -2.04
N ILE A 238 9.64 8.41 -1.68
CA ILE A 238 8.57 8.02 -2.61
C ILE A 238 7.91 9.25 -3.23
N ALA A 239 7.48 10.19 -2.40
CA ALA A 239 6.88 11.43 -2.89
C ALA A 239 7.84 12.19 -3.81
N SER A 240 9.12 12.30 -3.44
CA SER A 240 10.11 13.01 -4.26
C SER A 240 10.30 12.41 -5.65
N TYR A 241 10.38 11.08 -5.77
CA TYR A 241 10.53 10.48 -7.11
C TYR A 241 9.21 10.43 -7.89
N PHE A 242 8.05 10.43 -7.21
CA PHE A 242 6.74 10.57 -7.87
C PHE A 242 6.57 11.97 -8.48
N VAL A 243 6.85 13.02 -7.71
CA VAL A 243 6.82 14.40 -8.21
C VAL A 243 7.87 14.59 -9.31
N GLY A 244 9.09 14.07 -9.12
CA GLY A 244 10.12 14.10 -10.16
C GLY A 244 9.76 13.32 -11.43
N SER A 245 8.74 12.46 -11.39
CA SER A 245 8.18 11.74 -12.55
C SER A 245 6.92 12.40 -13.11
N GLY A 246 6.55 13.60 -12.66
CA GLY A 246 5.38 14.35 -13.13
C GLY A 246 4.08 14.10 -12.36
N VAL A 247 4.08 13.33 -11.26
CA VAL A 247 2.85 13.05 -10.51
C VAL A 247 2.58 14.12 -9.45
N TYR A 248 1.45 14.81 -9.56
CA TYR A 248 0.97 15.69 -8.49
C TYR A 248 0.75 14.90 -7.20
N THR A 249 1.47 15.23 -6.13
CA THR A 249 1.54 14.40 -4.93
C THR A 249 1.17 15.19 -3.67
N ILE A 250 0.12 14.75 -2.99
CA ILE A 250 -0.39 15.34 -1.76
C ILE A 250 0.14 14.56 -0.57
N MET A 251 0.96 15.21 0.25
CA MET A 251 1.42 14.70 1.54
C MET A 251 0.44 15.15 2.64
N GLY A 252 -0.07 14.21 3.45
CA GLY A 252 -0.86 14.55 4.64
C GLY A 252 0.02 14.98 5.82
N SER A 253 -0.58 15.25 6.99
CA SER A 253 0.15 15.67 8.21
C SER A 253 0.94 16.99 8.06
N ASP A 254 1.50 17.49 9.16
CA ASP A 254 2.34 18.68 9.15
C ASP A 254 3.63 18.46 8.34
N SER A 255 3.99 19.45 7.51
CA SER A 255 5.27 19.46 6.79
C SER A 255 6.41 19.85 7.74
N PRO A 256 7.51 19.07 7.82
CA PRO A 256 8.68 19.46 8.61
C PRO A 256 9.40 20.68 8.04
N LEU A 257 9.04 21.11 6.82
CA LEU A 257 9.63 22.24 6.11
C LEU A 257 8.76 23.50 6.16
N ALA A 258 7.58 23.44 6.80
CA ALA A 258 6.60 24.53 6.83
C ALA A 258 7.16 25.86 7.39
N ASN A 259 8.19 25.79 8.24
CA ASN A 259 8.84 26.98 8.81
C ASN A 259 9.92 27.60 7.91
N SER A 260 10.15 27.06 6.71
CA SER A 260 11.06 27.62 5.71
C SER A 260 10.27 28.02 4.46
N PRO A 261 9.76 29.26 4.38
CA PRO A 261 8.89 29.69 3.27
C PRO A 261 9.52 29.54 1.89
N VAL A 262 10.86 29.62 1.80
CA VAL A 262 11.60 29.45 0.55
C VAL A 262 11.54 27.99 0.09
N VAL A 263 11.77 27.05 1.00
CA VAL A 263 11.76 25.61 0.68
C VAL A 263 10.33 25.15 0.43
N ASP A 264 9.39 25.58 1.27
CA ASP A 264 7.98 25.24 1.14
C ASP A 264 7.43 25.67 -0.22
N ARG A 265 7.70 26.91 -0.67
CA ARG A 265 7.34 27.37 -2.01
C ARG A 265 8.03 26.59 -3.12
N PHE A 266 9.31 26.28 -2.96
CA PHE A 266 10.07 25.55 -3.97
C PHE A 266 9.48 24.16 -4.25
N ILE A 267 9.02 23.45 -3.22
CA ILE A 267 8.47 22.08 -3.37
C ILE A 267 6.98 22.03 -3.71
N SER A 268 6.24 23.11 -3.45
CA SER A 268 4.78 23.16 -3.67
C SER A 268 4.40 23.85 -4.97
N GLU A 269 5.07 24.95 -5.33
CA GLU A 269 4.80 25.73 -6.55
C GLU A 269 5.92 25.55 -7.58
N GLY A 270 7.17 25.40 -7.14
CA GLY A 270 8.32 25.35 -8.04
C GLY A 270 8.52 24.02 -8.78
N TRP A 271 7.78 22.98 -8.40
CA TRP A 271 7.80 21.65 -9.02
C TRP A 271 6.66 21.43 -10.04
N GLU A 272 5.68 22.33 -10.09
CA GLU A 272 4.64 22.37 -11.15
C GLU A 272 5.21 22.96 -12.44
#